data_AF-A0A812GGU4-F1
#
_entry.id   AF-A0A812GGU4-F1
#
_cell.length_a   1.000
_cell.length_b   1.000
_cell.length_c   1.000
_cell.angle_alpha   90.00
_cell.angle_beta   90.00
_cell.angle_gamma   90.00
#
_symmetry.space_group_name_H-M   'P 1'
#
loop_
_entity.id
_entity.type
_entity.pdbx_description
1 polymer ?
#
loop_
_entity_poly.entity_id
_entity_poly.type
_entity_poly.pdbx_seq_one_letter_code
_entity_poly.pdbx_strand_id
1 'polypeptide(L)'
;MARALVLSLVLALASAESVKDCIESKCRGCGGEQCQLCREDVNTVSACVSSCMDSLCRGCGGEQCQLCREDASHIETCCSQQGLESVTSQIDTCKAKPTTPCAGLYGAESLQCAWEEDVKSCLETSCRGCGGEQCQLCREDAQRIDTCCQDHWHSVDPPQMCKDAKEDLEPKNPCDGLYGAESLQCAWEQDAKSCVAAACQGCSGEQCQLCNQDVQRIASCCDEHYHSVDPPQMCKDSKEEAATNCFDSKCHGCGGEQCQLCREDAKSECCTGAMRTPSCESSKAILP
;
A
#
# COMPACT_ATOMS: atom_id res chain seq x y z
N MET A 1 33.19 48.41 53.47
CA MET A 1 33.59 48.92 52.14
C MET A 1 34.47 47.83 51.54
N ALA A 2 34.06 46.95 50.62
CA ALA A 2 33.14 46.99 49.47
C ALA A 2 33.82 47.40 48.15
N ARG A 3 33.66 46.56 47.10
CA ARG A 3 34.20 46.64 45.72
C ARG A 3 35.72 46.39 45.60
N ALA A 4 36.30 45.94 44.47
CA ALA A 4 35.90 45.15 43.27
C ALA A 4 37.19 44.99 42.39
N LEU A 5 37.39 44.09 41.41
CA LEU A 5 36.68 42.97 40.74
C LEU A 5 37.58 41.70 40.82
N VAL A 6 37.31 40.48 40.30
CA VAL A 6 36.32 39.89 39.37
C VAL A 6 36.55 40.11 37.86
N LEU A 7 37.72 39.68 37.35
CA LEU A 7 38.04 39.37 35.94
C LEU A 7 39.14 38.27 35.94
N SER A 8 39.16 37.25 35.08
CA SER A 8 38.19 36.79 34.08
C SER A 8 38.24 35.26 33.99
N LEU A 9 37.10 34.58 34.11
CA LEU A 9 36.95 33.19 33.68
C LEU A 9 35.62 33.04 32.93
N VAL A 10 35.56 33.64 31.74
CA VAL A 10 34.43 33.48 30.81
C VAL A 10 34.55 32.11 30.14
N LEU A 11 34.27 31.05 30.91
CA LEU A 11 33.75 29.83 30.34
C LEU A 11 32.43 30.18 29.67
N ALA A 12 32.31 29.88 28.38
CA ALA A 12 31.10 30.10 27.63
C ALA A 12 30.03 29.09 28.07
N LEU A 13 29.33 29.41 29.16
CA LEU A 13 28.02 28.85 29.47
C LEU A 13 27.03 29.31 28.39
N ALA A 14 27.12 28.68 27.21
CA ALA A 14 26.01 28.60 26.30
C ALA A 14 24.87 27.96 27.09
N SER A 15 23.82 28.72 27.36
CA SER A 15 22.69 28.28 28.14
C SER A 15 21.98 27.15 27.38
N ALA A 16 22.23 25.90 27.79
CA ALA A 16 21.30 24.82 27.50
C ALA A 16 19.94 25.25 28.06
N GLU A 17 18.93 25.35 27.20
CA GLU A 17 17.57 25.63 27.62
C GLU A 17 17.16 24.53 28.60
N SER A 18 16.70 24.90 29.80
CA SER A 18 16.37 23.88 30.79
C SER A 18 15.20 23.04 30.27
N VAL A 19 15.14 21.77 30.67
CA VAL A 19 14.00 20.89 30.32
C VAL A 19 12.68 21.54 30.76
N LYS A 20 12.68 22.33 31.85
CA LYS A 20 11.56 23.16 32.27
C LYS A 20 11.23 24.26 31.25
N ASP A 21 12.18 25.07 30.81
CA ASP A 21 11.93 26.15 29.82
C ASP A 21 11.40 25.58 28.51
N CYS A 22 11.92 24.42 28.08
CA CYS A 22 11.40 23.69 26.93
C CYS A 22 9.94 23.25 27.13
N ILE A 23 9.59 22.64 28.27
CA ILE A 23 8.20 22.24 28.58
C ILE A 23 7.27 23.47 28.71
N GLU A 24 7.70 24.55 29.37
CA GLU A 24 6.92 25.79 29.47
C GLU A 24 6.78 26.53 28.13
N SER A 25 7.68 26.29 27.17
CA SER A 25 7.58 26.73 25.77
C SER A 25 6.64 25.84 24.94
N LYS A 26 6.71 24.52 25.10
CA LYS A 26 5.83 23.55 24.40
C LYS A 26 4.37 23.64 24.86
N CYS A 27 4.12 23.80 26.16
CA CYS A 27 2.78 23.94 26.74
C CYS A 27 2.27 25.39 26.74
N ARG A 28 2.89 26.30 25.96
CA ARG A 28 2.62 27.75 26.00
C ARG A 28 1.35 28.14 25.25
N GLY A 29 0.21 27.93 25.90
CA GLY A 29 -1.13 28.18 25.35
C GLY A 29 -2.20 27.25 25.89
N CYS A 30 -1.82 26.20 26.63
CA CYS A 30 -2.74 25.36 27.37
C CYS A 30 -3.52 26.17 28.43
N GLY A 31 -4.70 25.67 28.83
CA GLY A 31 -5.51 26.25 29.90
C GLY A 31 -6.07 25.18 30.84
N GLY A 32 -6.17 25.52 32.13
CA GLY A 32 -6.72 24.62 33.16
C GLY A 32 -5.94 23.31 33.31
N GLU A 33 -6.66 22.22 33.56
CA GLU A 33 -6.10 20.86 33.74
C GLU A 33 -5.28 20.34 32.54
N GLN A 34 -5.51 20.85 31.33
CA GLN A 34 -4.69 20.51 30.16
C GLN A 34 -3.24 21.01 30.29
N CYS A 35 -2.98 22.06 31.08
CA CYS A 35 -1.60 22.48 31.40
C CYS A 35 -0.85 21.42 32.21
N GLN A 36 -1.55 20.72 33.09
CA GLN A 36 -0.94 19.69 33.94
C GLN A 36 -0.66 18.44 33.11
N LEU A 37 -1.64 17.97 32.33
CA LEU A 37 -1.46 16.86 31.39
C LEU A 37 -0.33 17.12 30.38
N CYS A 38 -0.18 18.33 29.85
CA CYS A 38 0.93 18.69 28.96
C CYS A 38 2.32 18.66 29.64
N ARG A 39 2.37 18.95 30.95
CA ARG A 39 3.61 18.90 31.75
C ARG A 39 3.95 17.49 32.24
N GLU A 40 2.96 16.61 32.30
CA GLU A 40 3.07 15.21 32.72
C GLU A 40 3.12 14.23 31.52
N ASP A 41 2.90 14.71 30.29
CA ASP A 41 2.99 13.91 29.07
C ASP A 41 4.42 13.44 28.80
N VAL A 42 4.58 12.12 28.77
CA VAL A 42 5.86 11.42 28.54
C VAL A 42 6.52 11.86 27.24
N ASN A 43 5.75 12.15 26.18
CA ASN A 43 6.29 12.52 24.88
C ASN A 43 6.91 13.93 24.91
N THR A 44 6.19 14.89 25.49
CA THR A 44 6.64 16.28 25.69
C THR A 44 7.86 16.35 26.60
N VAL A 45 7.87 15.59 27.70
CA VAL A 45 9.04 15.48 28.60
C VAL A 45 10.23 14.85 27.85
N SER A 46 10.04 13.70 27.20
CA SER A 46 11.10 12.97 26.47
C SER A 46 11.72 13.79 25.35
N ALA A 47 10.91 14.54 24.57
CA ALA A 47 11.41 15.43 23.54
C ALA A 47 12.28 16.57 24.11
N CYS A 48 11.89 17.15 25.26
CA CYS A 48 12.68 18.19 25.92
C CYS A 48 13.96 17.66 26.57
N VAL A 49 13.93 16.46 27.17
CA VAL A 49 15.14 15.78 27.66
C VAL A 49 16.09 15.45 26.50
N SER A 50 15.56 15.00 25.36
CA SER A 50 16.36 14.72 24.16
C SER A 50 17.05 15.97 23.61
N SER A 51 16.34 17.11 23.57
CA SER A 51 16.91 18.40 23.17
C SER A 51 18.00 18.91 24.13
N CYS A 52 17.86 18.63 25.42
CA CYS A 52 18.92 18.86 26.42
C CYS A 52 20.15 17.96 26.18
N MET A 53 19.94 16.67 25.89
CA MET A 53 21.02 15.73 25.53
C MET A 53 21.77 16.14 24.26
N ASP A 54 21.07 16.60 23.22
CA ASP A 54 21.68 17.07 21.98
C ASP A 54 22.44 18.39 22.13
N SER A 55 22.18 19.12 23.21
CA SER A 55 22.93 20.32 23.60
C SER A 55 24.19 19.98 24.42
N LEU A 56 24.14 18.94 25.27
CA LEU A 56 25.27 18.44 26.07
C LEU A 56 26.26 17.60 25.24
N CYS A 57 25.76 16.64 24.46
CA CYS A 57 26.56 15.73 23.63
C CYS A 57 26.92 16.34 22.25
N ARG A 58 26.88 17.68 22.14
CA ARG A 58 26.99 18.39 20.87
C ARG A 58 28.43 18.37 20.36
N GLY A 59 28.70 17.54 19.36
CA GLY A 59 30.04 17.33 18.80
C GLY A 59 30.68 15.98 19.16
N CYS A 60 29.98 15.12 19.90
CA CYS A 60 30.31 13.70 19.97
C CYS A 60 30.14 13.03 18.59
N GLY A 61 30.77 11.87 18.39
CA GLY A 61 30.61 11.04 17.20
C GLY A 61 30.67 9.55 17.50
N GLY A 62 29.86 8.75 16.78
CA GLY A 62 29.82 7.29 16.93
C GLY A 62 29.45 6.85 18.36
N GLU A 63 30.15 5.83 18.85
CA GLU A 63 30.00 5.25 20.21
C GLU A 63 30.05 6.29 21.34
N GLN A 64 30.76 7.40 21.14
CA GLN A 64 30.89 8.46 22.14
C GLN A 64 29.59 9.25 22.32
N CYS A 65 28.73 9.33 21.29
CA CYS A 65 27.38 9.90 21.43
C CYS A 65 26.52 9.04 22.37
N GLN A 66 26.64 7.72 22.27
CA GLN A 66 25.88 6.79 23.09
C GLN A 66 26.36 6.82 24.53
N LEU A 67 27.67 6.71 24.76
CA LEU A 67 28.25 6.86 26.12
C LEU A 67 27.86 8.20 26.75
N CYS A 68 27.83 9.29 25.97
CA CYS A 68 27.40 10.61 26.45
C CYS A 68 25.91 10.66 26.81
N ARG A 69 25.03 10.00 26.04
CA ARG A 69 23.57 9.94 26.29
C ARG A 69 23.18 8.91 27.37
N GLU A 70 24.02 7.91 27.62
CA GLU A 70 23.83 6.90 28.68
C GLU A 70 24.52 7.27 30.00
N ASP A 71 25.29 8.36 30.03
CA ASP A 71 25.96 8.85 31.24
C ASP A 71 24.96 9.35 32.29
N ALA A 72 25.02 8.77 33.49
CA ALA A 72 24.11 9.08 34.58
C ALA A 72 24.22 10.54 35.07
N SER A 73 25.39 11.17 34.97
CA SER A 73 25.59 12.56 35.39
C SER A 73 25.04 13.56 34.37
N HIS A 74 25.05 13.24 33.07
CA HIS A 74 24.33 14.01 32.05
C HIS A 74 22.82 13.87 32.19
N ILE A 75 22.32 12.64 32.43
CA ILE A 75 20.90 12.38 32.72
C ILE A 75 20.46 13.16 33.96
N GLU A 76 21.23 13.10 35.05
CA GLU A 76 20.96 13.93 36.23
C GLU A 76 21.10 15.43 35.94
N THR A 77 22.00 15.89 35.06
CA THR A 77 22.10 17.31 34.71
C THR A 77 20.87 17.83 33.97
N CYS A 78 20.29 17.05 33.04
CA CYS A 78 19.03 17.42 32.38
C CYS A 78 17.81 17.30 33.29
N CYS A 79 17.73 16.24 34.12
CA CYS A 79 16.56 15.98 34.97
C CYS A 79 16.54 16.78 36.29
N SER A 80 17.70 17.17 36.85
CA SER A 80 17.78 17.77 38.20
C SER A 80 17.49 19.28 38.28
N GLN A 81 17.18 19.94 37.17
CA GLN A 81 16.66 21.33 37.22
C GLN A 81 15.18 21.41 37.63
N GLN A 82 14.59 20.29 38.08
CA GLN A 82 13.28 20.23 38.73
C GLN A 82 13.38 20.59 40.22
N GLY A 83 13.38 21.89 40.52
CA GLY A 83 13.24 22.41 41.88
C GLY A 83 11.82 22.24 42.45
N LEU A 84 11.36 21.01 42.64
CA LEU A 84 10.05 20.69 43.22
C LEU A 84 10.05 19.32 43.92
N GLU A 85 9.95 19.31 45.26
CA GLU A 85 10.03 18.11 46.12
C GLU A 85 8.81 17.16 46.04
N SER A 86 8.02 17.22 44.96
CA SER A 86 6.65 16.68 44.93
C SER A 86 6.38 15.64 43.84
N VAL A 87 7.33 15.32 42.94
CA VAL A 87 7.03 14.48 41.76
C VAL A 87 8.08 13.40 41.49
N THR A 88 8.20 12.45 42.42
CA THR A 88 9.00 11.22 42.25
C THR A 88 8.72 10.52 40.90
N SER A 89 7.45 10.49 40.49
CA SER A 89 7.01 9.89 39.22
C SER A 89 7.55 10.59 37.96
N GLN A 90 7.93 11.87 38.01
CA GLN A 90 8.55 12.57 36.88
C GLN A 90 10.04 12.26 36.79
N ILE A 91 10.72 12.01 37.91
CA ILE A 91 12.09 11.49 37.91
C ILE A 91 12.13 10.08 37.32
N ASP A 92 11.16 9.22 37.65
CA ASP A 92 11.03 7.90 37.00
C ASP A 92 10.69 8.02 35.51
N THR A 93 9.90 9.03 35.10
CA THR A 93 9.65 9.33 33.66
C THR A 93 10.90 9.87 32.95
N CYS A 94 11.80 10.57 33.65
CA CYS A 94 13.06 11.10 33.13
C CYS A 94 14.20 10.06 33.14
N LYS A 95 14.10 9.04 34.02
CA LYS A 95 15.01 7.88 34.12
C LYS A 95 14.54 6.66 33.32
N ALA A 96 13.27 6.62 32.93
CA ALA A 96 12.81 5.73 31.87
C ALA A 96 13.64 6.06 30.62
N LYS A 97 14.55 5.15 30.24
CA LYS A 97 15.21 5.23 28.94
C LYS A 97 14.11 5.43 27.89
N PRO A 98 14.30 6.33 26.90
CA PRO A 98 13.57 6.22 25.65
C PRO A 98 14.04 4.95 24.94
N THR A 99 13.55 3.80 25.40
CA THR A 99 13.49 2.57 24.60
C THR A 99 12.44 2.81 23.54
N THR A 100 12.80 3.60 22.52
CA THR A 100 12.33 3.30 21.18
C THR A 100 12.58 1.79 20.95
N PRO A 101 11.68 1.04 20.32
CA PRO A 101 11.86 -0.41 20.14
C PRO A 101 13.19 -0.80 19.47
N CYS A 102 13.82 0.15 18.78
CA CYS A 102 15.10 0.03 18.08
C CYS A 102 16.34 0.32 18.95
N ALA A 103 16.18 0.66 20.23
CA ALA A 103 17.28 1.07 21.10
C ALA A 103 18.29 -0.07 21.34
N GLY A 104 19.49 0.07 20.77
CA GLY A 104 20.55 -0.94 20.81
C GLY A 104 20.73 -1.74 19.51
N LEU A 105 19.92 -1.47 18.48
CA LEU A 105 20.20 -1.89 17.10
C LEU A 105 21.17 -0.90 16.43
N TYR A 106 21.90 -1.36 15.41
CA TYR A 106 22.84 -0.54 14.65
C TYR A 106 22.76 -0.84 13.15
N GLY A 107 23.17 0.12 12.30
CA GLY A 107 23.20 -0.07 10.84
C GLY A 107 21.81 -0.35 10.26
N ALA A 108 21.73 -1.28 9.31
CA ALA A 108 20.47 -1.57 8.59
C ALA A 108 19.32 -1.97 9.52
N GLU A 109 19.59 -2.74 10.58
CA GLU A 109 18.58 -3.17 11.57
C GLU A 109 17.95 -1.98 12.30
N SER A 110 18.76 -0.96 12.64
CA SER A 110 18.25 0.26 13.28
C SER A 110 17.36 1.10 12.34
N LEU A 111 17.67 1.13 11.05
CA LEU A 111 16.89 1.86 10.04
C LEU A 111 15.59 1.13 9.68
N GLN A 112 15.63 -0.21 9.57
CA GLN A 112 14.45 -1.03 9.32
C GLN A 112 13.45 -0.95 10.48
N CYS A 113 13.94 -1.01 11.72
CA CYS A 113 13.10 -0.81 12.89
C CYS A 113 12.56 0.62 13.00
N ALA A 114 13.36 1.65 12.67
CA ALA A 114 12.87 3.02 12.63
C ALA A 114 11.72 3.19 11.62
N TRP A 115 11.86 2.63 10.42
CA TRP A 115 10.80 2.62 9.40
C TRP A 115 9.53 1.92 9.88
N GLU A 116 9.64 0.78 10.56
CA GLU A 116 8.50 0.09 11.14
C GLU A 116 7.74 0.94 12.17
N GLU A 117 8.44 1.62 13.08
CA GLU A 117 7.81 2.46 14.11
C GLU A 117 7.22 3.75 13.52
N ASP A 118 7.91 4.34 12.54
CA ASP A 118 7.40 5.49 11.77
C ASP A 118 6.08 5.14 11.05
N VAL A 119 6.01 3.99 10.35
CA VAL A 119 4.79 3.52 9.65
C VAL A 119 3.67 3.19 10.64
N LYS A 120 3.97 2.52 11.77
CA LYS A 120 2.98 2.27 12.83
C LYS A 120 2.41 3.59 13.39
N SER A 121 3.27 4.58 13.62
CA SER A 121 2.89 5.92 14.08
C SER A 121 2.03 6.68 13.07
N CYS A 122 2.37 6.58 11.78
CA CYS A 122 1.58 7.12 10.67
C CYS A 122 0.18 6.46 10.59
N LEU A 123 0.10 5.13 10.74
CA LEU A 123 -1.18 4.39 10.74
C LEU A 123 -2.05 4.71 11.96
N GLU A 124 -1.49 4.74 13.18
CA GLU A 124 -2.20 5.15 14.40
C GLU A 124 -2.73 6.59 14.30
N THR A 125 -1.94 7.50 13.70
CA THR A 125 -2.36 8.89 13.46
C THR A 125 -3.47 8.96 12.40
N SER A 126 -3.35 8.19 11.33
CA SER A 126 -4.29 8.18 10.19
C SER A 126 -5.62 7.48 10.49
N CYS A 127 -5.65 6.58 11.48
CA CYS A 127 -6.85 5.87 11.94
C CYS A 127 -7.38 6.39 13.29
N ARG A 128 -6.90 7.57 13.73
CA ARG A 128 -7.24 8.15 15.03
C ARG A 128 -8.70 8.61 15.07
N GLY A 129 -9.50 7.97 15.91
CA GLY A 129 -10.93 8.26 16.09
C GLY A 129 -11.88 7.25 15.41
N CYS A 130 -11.36 6.23 14.73
CA CYS A 130 -12.13 5.05 14.36
C CYS A 130 -12.61 4.27 15.61
N GLY A 131 -13.58 3.37 15.43
CA GLY A 131 -14.05 2.46 16.48
C GLY A 131 -14.56 1.13 15.93
N GLY A 132 -14.38 0.05 16.71
CA GLY A 132 -14.81 -1.29 16.31
C GLY A 132 -14.11 -1.80 15.04
N GLU A 133 -14.85 -2.51 14.19
CA GLU A 133 -14.37 -3.07 12.92
C GLU A 133 -13.75 -2.02 11.97
N GLN A 134 -14.17 -0.76 12.07
CA GLN A 134 -13.62 0.34 11.27
C GLN A 134 -12.16 0.67 11.64
N CYS A 135 -11.72 0.39 12.88
CA CYS A 135 -10.30 0.48 13.24
C CYS A 135 -9.46 -0.55 12.50
N GLN A 136 -9.99 -1.77 12.34
CA GLN A 136 -9.28 -2.87 11.71
C GLN A 136 -9.17 -2.62 10.19
N LEU A 137 -10.30 -2.33 9.54
CA LEU A 137 -10.32 -1.99 8.11
C LEU A 137 -9.44 -0.77 7.77
N CYS A 138 -9.32 0.22 8.66
CA CYS A 138 -8.42 1.36 8.45
C CYS A 138 -6.93 0.99 8.56
N ARG A 139 -6.58 0.01 9.41
CA ARG A 139 -5.20 -0.46 9.61
C ARG A 139 -4.76 -1.49 8.56
N GLU A 140 -5.72 -2.18 7.95
CA GLU A 140 -5.53 -3.18 6.89
C GLU A 140 -5.69 -2.58 5.46
N ASP A 141 -5.95 -1.27 5.35
CA ASP A 141 -6.10 -0.54 4.09
C ASP A 141 -4.76 -0.39 3.36
N ALA A 142 -4.50 -1.26 2.38
CA ALA A 142 -3.23 -1.32 1.64
C ALA A 142 -2.78 0.03 1.06
N GLN A 143 -3.70 0.86 0.55
CA GLN A 143 -3.37 2.20 0.04
C GLN A 143 -2.78 3.12 1.11
N ARG A 144 -3.30 3.06 2.34
CA ARG A 144 -2.84 3.85 3.49
C ARG A 144 -1.53 3.32 4.07
N ILE A 145 -1.36 2.00 4.11
CA ILE A 145 -0.10 1.38 4.51
C ILE A 145 1.00 1.78 3.51
N ASP A 146 0.78 1.62 2.21
CA ASP A 146 1.72 2.04 1.16
C ASP A 146 2.05 3.54 1.23
N THR A 147 1.04 4.40 1.40
CA THR A 147 1.24 5.86 1.62
C THR A 147 2.17 6.12 2.80
N CYS A 148 1.88 5.54 3.98
CA CYS A 148 2.75 5.66 5.15
C CYS A 148 4.16 5.09 4.91
N CYS A 149 4.29 3.99 4.17
CA CYS A 149 5.57 3.38 3.82
C CYS A 149 6.41 4.22 2.85
N GLN A 150 5.77 5.00 1.96
CA GLN A 150 6.44 5.94 1.06
C GLN A 150 6.83 7.24 1.77
N ASP A 151 5.94 7.85 2.55
CA ASP A 151 6.19 9.09 3.30
C ASP A 151 7.32 8.92 4.33
N HIS A 152 7.45 7.72 4.90
CA HIS A 152 8.48 7.37 5.90
C HIS A 152 9.56 6.42 5.35
N TRP A 153 9.85 6.45 4.05
CA TRP A 153 10.86 5.56 3.44
C TRP A 153 12.27 5.75 4.03
N HIS A 154 12.90 4.64 4.46
CA HIS A 154 14.31 4.58 4.83
C HIS A 154 15.12 3.79 3.78
N SER A 155 16.40 4.11 3.60
CA SER A 155 17.29 3.52 2.57
C SER A 155 17.72 2.06 2.81
N VAL A 156 16.78 1.17 3.13
CA VAL A 156 16.98 -0.25 3.46
C VAL A 156 15.93 -1.12 2.76
N ASP A 157 15.94 -2.43 3.04
CA ASP A 157 14.88 -3.36 2.61
C ASP A 157 13.56 -3.05 3.34
N PRO A 158 12.40 -2.96 2.66
CA PRO A 158 11.15 -2.54 3.32
C PRO A 158 10.67 -3.52 4.40
N PRO A 159 10.03 -3.02 5.49
CA PRO A 159 9.29 -3.83 6.43
C PRO A 159 8.25 -4.72 5.74
N GLN A 160 7.91 -5.86 6.34
CA GLN A 160 7.01 -6.83 5.70
C GLN A 160 5.63 -6.21 5.38
N MET A 161 5.06 -5.43 6.29
CA MET A 161 3.81 -4.69 6.04
C MET A 161 3.85 -3.77 4.81
N CYS A 162 5.02 -3.20 4.48
CA CYS A 162 5.20 -2.37 3.29
C CYS A 162 5.36 -3.20 2.00
N LYS A 163 5.82 -4.45 2.11
CA LYS A 163 5.85 -5.42 1.00
C LYS A 163 4.45 -5.97 0.74
N ASP A 164 3.76 -6.41 1.79
CA ASP A 164 2.41 -6.96 1.74
C ASP A 164 1.42 -5.94 1.13
N ALA A 165 1.42 -4.71 1.66
CA ALA A 165 0.58 -3.63 1.14
C ALA A 165 0.89 -3.28 -0.32
N LYS A 166 2.17 -3.33 -0.73
CA LYS A 166 2.53 -3.13 -2.13
C LYS A 166 2.05 -4.29 -3.00
N GLU A 167 2.19 -5.54 -2.55
CA GLU A 167 1.71 -6.72 -3.28
C GLU A 167 0.19 -6.68 -3.48
N ASP A 168 -0.57 -6.22 -2.48
CA ASP A 168 -2.03 -6.02 -2.58
C ASP A 168 -2.45 -4.82 -3.46
N LEU A 169 -1.52 -3.93 -3.82
CA LEU A 169 -1.76 -2.82 -4.76
C LEU A 169 -1.23 -3.09 -6.18
N GLU A 170 -0.26 -3.98 -6.35
CA GLU A 170 0.12 -4.43 -7.68
C GLU A 170 -1.05 -5.22 -8.30
N PRO A 171 -1.39 -4.99 -9.59
CA PRO A 171 -2.54 -5.63 -10.23
C PRO A 171 -2.24 -7.11 -10.49
N LYS A 172 -2.48 -7.93 -9.46
CA LYS A 172 -2.30 -9.39 -9.45
C LYS A 172 -2.90 -9.98 -10.72
N ASN A 173 -2.05 -10.52 -11.61
CA ASN A 173 -2.54 -11.07 -12.86
C ASN A 173 -3.30 -12.37 -12.52
N PRO A 174 -4.58 -12.51 -12.89
CA PRO A 174 -5.37 -13.69 -12.54
C PRO A 174 -4.85 -15.00 -13.19
N CYS A 175 -3.81 -14.91 -14.02
CA CYS A 175 -3.09 -16.04 -14.60
C CYS A 175 -1.72 -16.33 -13.94
N ASP A 176 -1.31 -15.59 -12.90
CA ASP A 176 -0.07 -15.83 -12.18
C ASP A 176 -0.06 -17.20 -11.49
N GLY A 177 1.09 -17.86 -11.49
CA GLY A 177 1.25 -19.23 -10.96
C GLY A 177 0.71 -20.35 -11.86
N LEU A 178 0.02 -20.04 -12.97
CA LEU A 178 -0.34 -21.03 -13.99
C LEU A 178 0.83 -21.28 -14.95
N TYR A 179 0.89 -22.47 -15.54
CA TYR A 179 1.95 -22.86 -16.48
C TYR A 179 1.42 -23.65 -17.69
N GLY A 180 2.15 -23.59 -18.81
CA GLY A 180 1.86 -24.38 -20.00
C GLY A 180 0.54 -23.99 -20.69
N ALA A 181 -0.35 -24.96 -20.86
CA ALA A 181 -1.64 -24.74 -21.54
C ALA A 181 -2.62 -23.89 -20.70
N GLU A 182 -2.58 -24.02 -19.37
CA GLU A 182 -3.51 -23.35 -18.45
C GLU A 182 -3.24 -21.84 -18.41
N SER A 183 -1.97 -21.41 -18.39
CA SER A 183 -1.62 -19.99 -18.47
C SER A 183 -1.96 -19.37 -19.82
N LEU A 184 -1.82 -20.11 -20.92
CA LEU A 184 -2.24 -19.66 -22.26
C LEU A 184 -3.77 -19.56 -22.40
N GLN A 185 -4.52 -20.49 -21.81
CA GLN A 185 -5.99 -20.44 -21.80
C GLN A 185 -6.50 -19.28 -20.94
N CYS A 186 -5.90 -19.04 -19.78
CA CYS A 186 -6.21 -17.91 -18.93
C CYS A 186 -5.85 -16.57 -19.62
N ALA A 187 -4.66 -16.47 -20.25
CA ALA A 187 -4.24 -15.27 -20.97
C ALA A 187 -5.25 -14.91 -22.07
N TRP A 188 -5.67 -15.89 -22.89
CA TRP A 188 -6.73 -15.71 -23.88
C TRP A 188 -8.02 -15.16 -23.26
N GLU A 189 -8.43 -15.67 -22.10
CA GLU A 189 -9.65 -15.23 -21.43
C GLU A 189 -9.56 -13.77 -20.94
N GLN A 190 -8.41 -13.34 -20.43
CA GLN A 190 -8.20 -11.95 -20.00
C GLN A 190 -8.07 -10.98 -21.18
N ASP A 191 -7.37 -11.39 -22.24
CA ASP A 191 -7.24 -10.64 -23.48
C ASP A 191 -8.61 -10.42 -24.14
N ALA A 192 -9.41 -11.49 -24.27
CA ALA A 192 -10.77 -11.41 -24.83
C ALA A 192 -11.70 -10.51 -23.99
N LYS A 193 -11.64 -10.61 -22.65
CA LYS A 193 -12.37 -9.69 -21.75
C LYS A 193 -11.92 -8.24 -21.91
N SER A 194 -10.61 -8.00 -22.04
CA SER A 194 -10.04 -6.67 -22.21
C SER A 194 -10.46 -6.04 -23.55
N CYS A 195 -10.48 -6.83 -24.62
CA CYS A 195 -11.01 -6.44 -25.92
C CYS A 195 -12.50 -6.06 -25.85
N VAL A 196 -13.35 -6.88 -25.21
CA VAL A 196 -14.78 -6.59 -25.04
C VAL A 196 -14.98 -5.31 -24.20
N ALA A 197 -14.26 -5.16 -23.10
CA ALA A 197 -14.34 -3.99 -22.23
C ALA A 197 -13.90 -2.70 -22.94
N ALA A 198 -12.81 -2.75 -23.73
CA ALA A 198 -12.35 -1.62 -24.55
C ALA A 198 -13.36 -1.27 -25.65
N ALA A 199 -13.94 -2.26 -26.32
CA ALA A 199 -14.98 -2.04 -27.33
C ALA A 199 -16.28 -1.44 -26.73
N CYS A 200 -16.56 -1.72 -25.44
CA CYS A 200 -17.70 -1.18 -24.69
C CYS A 200 -17.37 0.10 -23.89
N GLN A 201 -16.19 0.68 -24.07
CA GLN A 201 -15.76 1.88 -23.37
C GLN A 201 -16.64 3.08 -23.76
N GLY A 202 -17.31 3.67 -22.77
CA GLY A 202 -18.27 4.78 -22.97
C GLY A 202 -19.75 4.37 -22.88
N CYS A 203 -20.07 3.07 -22.82
CA CYS A 203 -21.42 2.63 -22.46
C CYS A 203 -21.73 2.90 -20.97
N SER A 204 -23.01 3.07 -20.63
CA SER A 204 -23.47 3.21 -19.24
C SER A 204 -24.80 2.49 -18.99
N GLY A 205 -25.06 2.10 -17.74
CA GLY A 205 -26.26 1.35 -17.35
C GLY A 205 -26.42 0.03 -18.11
N GLU A 206 -27.67 -0.33 -18.39
CA GLU A 206 -28.08 -1.56 -19.08
C GLU A 206 -27.42 -1.72 -20.46
N GLN A 207 -27.12 -0.62 -21.16
CA GLN A 207 -26.40 -0.67 -22.44
C GLN A 207 -24.99 -1.26 -22.31
N CYS A 208 -24.32 -1.01 -21.18
CA CYS A 208 -23.01 -1.59 -20.91
C CYS A 208 -23.10 -3.09 -20.61
N GLN A 209 -24.16 -3.53 -19.91
CA GLN A 209 -24.43 -4.94 -19.68
C GLN A 209 -24.71 -5.69 -20.99
N LEU A 210 -25.56 -5.14 -21.87
CA LEU A 210 -25.83 -5.70 -23.19
C LEU A 210 -24.58 -5.74 -24.06
N CYS A 211 -23.77 -4.68 -24.05
CA CYS A 211 -22.54 -4.60 -24.82
C CYS A 211 -21.51 -5.68 -24.40
N ASN A 212 -21.34 -5.90 -23.09
CA ASN A 212 -20.44 -6.96 -22.57
C ASN A 212 -21.00 -8.38 -22.75
N GLN A 213 -22.26 -8.53 -23.19
CA GLN A 213 -22.91 -9.79 -23.53
C GLN A 213 -23.15 -9.93 -25.04
N ASP A 214 -22.62 -9.03 -25.88
CA ASP A 214 -22.77 -9.12 -27.33
C ASP A 214 -21.98 -10.31 -27.88
N VAL A 215 -22.70 -11.36 -28.26
CA VAL A 215 -22.18 -12.66 -28.71
C VAL A 215 -21.22 -12.51 -29.89
N GLN A 216 -21.51 -11.63 -30.85
CA GLN A 216 -20.67 -11.42 -32.03
C GLN A 216 -19.36 -10.71 -31.67
N ARG A 217 -19.43 -9.74 -30.75
CA ARG A 217 -18.28 -9.01 -30.19
C ARG A 217 -17.37 -9.92 -29.38
N ILE A 218 -17.93 -10.76 -28.50
CA ILE A 218 -17.16 -11.73 -27.72
C ILE A 218 -16.49 -12.73 -28.68
N ALA A 219 -17.23 -13.29 -29.64
CA ALA A 219 -16.67 -14.21 -30.63
C ALA A 219 -15.54 -13.57 -31.47
N SER A 220 -15.68 -12.30 -31.85
CA SER A 220 -14.65 -11.54 -32.58
C SER A 220 -13.38 -11.34 -31.74
N CYS A 221 -13.52 -10.82 -30.51
CA CYS A 221 -12.39 -10.68 -29.58
C CYS A 221 -11.69 -12.04 -29.31
N CYS A 222 -12.47 -13.11 -29.23
CA CYS A 222 -11.97 -14.48 -29.09
C CYS A 222 -11.31 -15.06 -30.37
N ASP A 223 -11.49 -14.48 -31.56
CA ASP A 223 -10.77 -14.86 -32.79
C ASP A 223 -9.54 -13.94 -33.03
N GLU A 224 -9.59 -12.67 -32.62
CA GLU A 224 -8.45 -11.74 -32.64
C GLU A 224 -7.34 -12.18 -31.67
N HIS A 225 -7.69 -12.50 -30.42
CA HIS A 225 -6.76 -12.95 -29.38
C HIS A 225 -6.62 -14.48 -29.33
N TYR A 226 -6.68 -15.18 -30.47
CA TYR A 226 -6.57 -16.65 -30.51
C TYR A 226 -5.20 -17.15 -30.02
N HIS A 227 -5.22 -18.08 -29.04
CA HIS A 227 -4.05 -18.87 -28.64
C HIS A 227 -4.18 -20.32 -29.14
N SER A 228 -3.04 -20.96 -29.45
CA SER A 228 -2.99 -22.36 -29.92
C SER A 228 -3.19 -23.40 -28.79
N VAL A 229 -4.27 -23.25 -28.03
CA VAL A 229 -4.69 -24.12 -26.91
C VAL A 229 -6.20 -24.33 -26.96
N ASP A 230 -6.75 -25.10 -26.02
CA ASP A 230 -8.20 -25.29 -25.90
C ASP A 230 -8.87 -23.97 -25.46
N PRO A 231 -9.93 -23.47 -26.14
CA PRO A 231 -10.49 -22.16 -25.82
C PRO A 231 -11.07 -22.06 -24.40
N PRO A 232 -11.04 -20.89 -23.74
CA PRO A 232 -11.78 -20.65 -22.51
C PRO A 232 -13.29 -20.71 -22.77
N GLN A 233 -14.10 -21.00 -21.74
CA GLN A 233 -15.50 -21.36 -21.92
C GLN A 233 -16.32 -20.24 -22.59
N MET A 234 -16.09 -18.97 -22.21
CA MET A 234 -16.75 -17.82 -22.86
C MET A 234 -16.48 -17.72 -24.37
N CYS A 235 -15.33 -18.21 -24.85
CA CYS A 235 -14.97 -18.27 -26.27
C CYS A 235 -15.51 -19.53 -26.99
N LYS A 236 -16.05 -20.51 -26.24
CA LYS A 236 -16.80 -21.64 -26.79
C LYS A 236 -18.27 -21.26 -26.95
N ASP A 237 -18.88 -20.79 -25.85
CA ASP A 237 -20.29 -20.41 -25.78
C ASP A 237 -20.63 -19.34 -26.83
N SER A 238 -19.83 -18.25 -26.88
CA SER A 238 -20.04 -17.17 -27.85
C SER A 238 -19.87 -17.60 -29.31
N LYS A 239 -19.00 -18.57 -29.61
CA LYS A 239 -18.83 -19.06 -30.99
C LYS A 239 -19.94 -20.03 -31.40
N GLU A 240 -20.44 -20.86 -30.48
CA GLU A 240 -21.62 -21.72 -30.75
C GLU A 240 -22.89 -20.88 -30.96
N GLU A 241 -23.10 -19.84 -30.14
CA GLU A 241 -24.24 -18.93 -30.30
C GLU A 241 -24.07 -17.99 -31.51
N ALA A 242 -22.87 -17.51 -31.82
CA ALA A 242 -22.60 -16.73 -33.03
C ALA A 242 -22.85 -17.55 -34.31
N ALA A 243 -22.45 -18.83 -34.32
CA ALA A 243 -22.73 -19.75 -35.41
C ALA A 243 -24.24 -19.99 -35.55
N THR A 244 -24.95 -20.24 -34.44
CA THR A 244 -26.41 -20.43 -34.43
C THR A 244 -27.14 -19.22 -35.00
N ASN A 245 -26.81 -18.01 -34.55
CA ASN A 245 -27.36 -16.75 -35.08
C ASN A 245 -27.05 -16.54 -36.57
N CYS A 246 -25.86 -16.93 -37.04
CA CYS A 246 -25.52 -16.90 -38.47
C CYS A 246 -26.41 -17.85 -39.29
N PHE A 247 -26.64 -19.07 -38.80
CA PHE A 247 -27.49 -20.06 -39.48
C PHE A 247 -28.96 -19.62 -39.52
N ASP A 248 -29.50 -19.07 -38.43
CA ASP A 248 -30.89 -18.59 -38.39
C ASP A 248 -31.13 -17.29 -39.17
N SER A 249 -30.07 -16.52 -39.43
CA SER A 249 -30.08 -15.42 -40.39
C SER A 249 -30.09 -15.94 -41.84
N LYS A 250 -29.19 -16.87 -42.20
CA LYS A 250 -29.14 -17.46 -43.56
C LYS A 250 -30.38 -18.28 -43.93
N CYS A 251 -30.93 -19.05 -42.98
CA CYS A 251 -32.07 -19.94 -43.19
C CYS A 251 -33.41 -19.32 -42.78
N HIS A 252 -33.48 -17.99 -42.68
CA HIS A 252 -34.69 -17.29 -42.25
C HIS A 252 -35.84 -17.51 -43.24
N GLY A 253 -36.95 -18.09 -42.75
CA GLY A 253 -38.12 -18.41 -43.57
C GLY A 253 -38.11 -19.79 -44.24
N CYS A 254 -37.08 -20.62 -44.02
CA CYS A 254 -37.13 -22.04 -44.35
C CYS A 254 -38.18 -22.79 -43.50
N GLY A 255 -38.61 -23.98 -43.94
CA GLY A 255 -39.53 -24.84 -43.18
C GLY A 255 -39.29 -26.33 -43.41
N GLY A 256 -39.49 -27.14 -42.36
CA GLY A 256 -39.34 -28.59 -42.43
C GLY A 256 -37.90 -29.04 -42.76
N GLU A 257 -37.78 -30.09 -43.57
CA GLU A 257 -36.51 -30.72 -43.96
C GLU A 257 -35.56 -29.72 -44.67
N GLN A 258 -36.10 -28.70 -45.33
CA GLN A 258 -35.31 -27.63 -45.97
C GLN A 258 -34.53 -26.79 -44.94
N CYS A 259 -34.99 -26.67 -43.69
CA CYS A 259 -34.21 -26.04 -42.63
C CYS A 259 -32.96 -26.83 -42.27
N GLN A 260 -33.04 -28.17 -42.28
CA GLN A 260 -31.90 -29.02 -41.92
C GLN A 260 -30.82 -28.94 -43.00
N LEU A 261 -31.21 -29.11 -44.26
CA LEU A 261 -30.31 -28.94 -45.41
C LEU A 261 -29.68 -27.54 -45.42
N CYS A 262 -30.47 -26.47 -45.29
CA CYS A 262 -29.94 -25.11 -45.23
C CYS A 262 -28.94 -24.91 -44.06
N ARG A 263 -29.22 -25.46 -42.86
CA ARG A 263 -28.29 -25.40 -41.73
C ARG A 263 -27.03 -26.26 -41.92
N GLU A 264 -27.06 -27.29 -42.77
CA GLU A 264 -25.89 -28.10 -43.13
C GLU A 264 -25.05 -27.42 -44.23
N ASP A 265 -25.68 -26.87 -45.26
CA ASP A 265 -25.05 -26.06 -46.29
C ASP A 265 -24.38 -24.81 -45.67
N ALA A 266 -25.09 -24.09 -44.79
CA ALA A 266 -24.57 -22.89 -44.12
C ALA A 266 -23.41 -23.18 -43.15
N LYS A 267 -23.29 -24.39 -42.61
CA LYS A 267 -22.08 -24.85 -41.88
C LYS A 267 -20.90 -25.01 -42.83
N SER A 268 -21.13 -25.56 -44.03
CA SER A 268 -20.07 -25.77 -45.02
C SER A 268 -19.50 -24.45 -45.57
N GLU A 269 -20.32 -23.42 -45.68
CA GLU A 269 -19.90 -22.07 -46.10
C GLU A 269 -19.14 -21.28 -45.01
N CYS A 270 -18.91 -21.86 -43.83
CA CYS A 270 -18.11 -21.32 -42.71
C CYS A 270 -18.35 -19.82 -42.43
N CYS A 271 -19.36 -19.50 -41.60
CA CYS A 271 -19.65 -18.15 -41.09
C CYS A 271 -18.39 -17.40 -40.64
N THR A 272 -17.92 -16.46 -41.47
CA THR A 272 -16.47 -16.34 -41.76
C THR A 272 -15.70 -15.42 -40.80
N GLY A 273 -16.30 -15.04 -39.68
CA GLY A 273 -15.72 -14.19 -38.63
C GLY A 273 -15.95 -14.70 -37.20
N ALA A 274 -16.39 -15.95 -37.03
CA ALA A 274 -16.60 -16.55 -35.70
C ALA A 274 -16.08 -18.00 -35.60
N MET A 275 -15.43 -18.53 -36.65
CA MET A 275 -14.99 -19.93 -36.71
C MET A 275 -13.60 -20.09 -37.34
N ARG A 276 -12.56 -19.74 -36.57
CA ARG A 276 -11.35 -20.58 -36.54
C ARG A 276 -11.63 -21.85 -35.74
N THR A 277 -12.19 -22.85 -36.41
CA THR A 277 -12.34 -24.21 -35.87
C THR A 277 -11.68 -25.22 -36.84
N PRO A 278 -11.07 -26.32 -36.37
CA PRO A 278 -10.36 -27.27 -37.24
C PRO A 278 -11.23 -27.87 -38.35
N SER A 279 -12.55 -27.96 -38.13
CA SER A 279 -13.53 -28.41 -39.11
C SER A 279 -13.64 -27.48 -40.33
N CYS A 280 -13.51 -26.16 -40.15
CA CYS A 280 -13.52 -25.20 -41.26
C CYS A 280 -12.16 -25.13 -41.98
N GLU A 281 -11.04 -25.33 -41.27
CA GLU A 281 -9.71 -25.34 -41.91
C GLU A 281 -9.51 -26.58 -42.81
N SER A 282 -10.04 -27.73 -42.41
CA SER A 282 -9.99 -28.97 -43.20
C SER A 282 -10.60 -28.82 -44.60
N SER A 283 -11.71 -28.10 -44.72
CA SER A 283 -12.38 -27.81 -46.01
C SER A 283 -11.53 -26.94 -46.93
N LYS A 284 -10.67 -26.09 -46.38
CA LYS A 284 -9.85 -25.12 -47.14
C LYS A 284 -8.65 -25.78 -47.86
N ALA A 285 -8.35 -27.04 -47.55
CA ALA A 285 -7.34 -27.85 -48.22
C ALA A 285 -7.89 -28.67 -49.41
N ILE A 286 -9.19 -28.57 -49.72
CA ILE A 286 -9.86 -29.37 -50.77
C ILE A 286 -10.52 -28.46 -51.82
N LEU A 287 -9.77 -27.48 -52.32
CA LEU A 287 -10.07 -26.72 -53.54
C LEU A 287 -8.83 -26.68 -54.44
N PRO A 288 -8.92 -27.14 -55.71
CA PRO A 288 -7.83 -27.12 -56.68
C PRO A 288 -7.66 -25.76 -57.40
#